data_AF-A0A953X432-F1
#
_entry.id   AF-A0A953X432-F1
#
_cell.length_a   1.000
_cell.length_b   1.000
_cell.length_c   1.000
_cell.angle_alpha   90.00
_cell.angle_beta   90.00
_cell.angle_gamma   90.00
#
_symmetry.space_group_name_H-M   'P 1'
#
loop_
_entity.id
_entity.type
_entity.pdbx_description
1 polymer ?
#
loop_
_entity_poly.entity_id
_entity_poly.type
_entity_poly.pdbx_seq_one_letter_code
_entity_poly.pdbx_strand_id
1 'polypeptide(L)'
;IEIIKGVLKDGTYEETVTPVWTRNADGRNVCVVWTDPGFDPAAPAYWYARVTEAPTPRWSSYQCKAEGRCDEFPDADVMIQEHAWASPIWNLPAH
;
A
#
# COMPACT_ATOMS: atom_id res chain seq x y z
N ILE A 1 -5.23 1.00 5.29
CA ILE A 1 -5.64 0.32 4.05
C ILE A 1 -5.85 1.39 3.00
N GLU A 2 -5.31 1.17 1.82
CA GLU A 2 -5.41 2.05 0.66
C GLU A 2 -5.96 1.23 -0.50
N ILE A 3 -6.81 1.85 -1.33
CA ILE A 3 -7.16 1.32 -2.64
C ILE A 3 -6.34 2.07 -3.67
N ILE A 4 -5.64 1.31 -4.50
CA ILE A 4 -4.91 1.83 -5.65
C ILE A 4 -5.77 1.56 -6.88
N LYS A 5 -6.11 2.61 -7.61
CA LYS A 5 -6.90 2.55 -8.84
C LYS A 5 -6.03 3.01 -10.01
N GLY A 6 -5.94 2.19 -11.04
CA GLY A 6 -5.38 2.56 -12.34
C GLY A 6 -6.48 2.65 -13.38
N VAL A 7 -6.50 3.69 -14.21
CA VAL A 7 -7.43 3.81 -15.35
C VAL A 7 -6.69 4.27 -16.59
N LEU A 8 -7.02 3.67 -17.73
CA LEU A 8 -6.62 4.15 -19.04
C LEU A 8 -7.72 5.04 -19.61
N LYS A 9 -7.47 6.35 -19.75
CA LYS A 9 -8.39 7.32 -20.38
C LYS A 9 -7.69 8.02 -21.53
N ASP A 10 -8.31 8.01 -22.71
CA ASP A 10 -7.78 8.68 -23.90
C ASP A 10 -6.31 8.36 -24.21
N GLY A 11 -5.89 7.11 -23.94
CA GLY A 11 -4.51 6.65 -24.13
C GLY A 11 -3.52 7.05 -23.02
N THR A 12 -3.98 7.75 -21.97
CA THR A 12 -3.17 8.12 -20.81
C THR A 12 -3.52 7.26 -19.60
N TYR A 13 -2.50 6.82 -18.88
CA TYR A 13 -2.66 6.05 -17.66
C TYR A 13 -2.68 6.99 -16.43
N GLU A 14 -3.76 6.93 -15.65
CA GLU A 14 -3.93 7.68 -14.41
C GLU A 14 -3.99 6.73 -13.21
N GLU A 15 -3.13 6.94 -12.21
CA GLU A 15 -3.17 6.22 -10.94
C GLU A 15 -3.69 7.12 -9.81
N THR A 16 -4.56 6.59 -8.96
CA THR A 16 -5.07 7.27 -7.77
C THR A 16 -4.92 6.38 -6.54
N VAL A 17 -4.43 6.96 -5.44
CA VAL A 17 -4.30 6.31 -4.14
C VAL A 17 -5.38 6.87 -3.20
N THR A 18 -6.29 6.00 -2.76
CA THR A 18 -7.39 6.40 -1.85
C THR A 18 -7.24 5.70 -0.50
N PRO A 19 -7.00 6.42 0.60
CA PRO A 19 -7.01 5.82 1.93
C PRO A 19 -8.46 5.45 2.33
N VAL A 20 -8.69 4.18 2.71
CA VAL A 20 -10.03 3.62 2.98
C VAL A 20 -10.12 2.98 4.36
N TRP A 21 -9.55 3.60 5.39
CA TRP A 21 -9.59 3.06 6.75
C TRP A 21 -10.47 3.91 7.66
N THR A 22 -11.20 3.24 8.56
CA THR A 22 -11.92 3.85 9.67
C THR A 22 -11.32 3.34 10.98
N ARG A 23 -11.07 4.24 11.96
CA ARG A 23 -10.64 3.84 13.30
C ARG A 23 -11.85 3.30 14.07
N ASN A 24 -11.85 2.02 14.38
CA ASN A 24 -12.68 1.48 15.46
C ASN A 24 -12.01 1.80 16.81
N ALA A 25 -12.79 1.98 17.88
CA ALA A 25 -12.32 2.46 19.18
C ALA A 25 -11.20 1.59 19.81
N ASP A 26 -11.14 0.34 19.39
CA ASP A 26 -10.26 -0.74 19.86
C ASP A 26 -9.12 -1.07 18.88
N GLY A 27 -9.07 -0.43 17.70
CA GLY A 27 -7.92 -0.42 16.79
C GLY A 27 -7.51 -1.76 16.15
N ARG A 28 -8.24 -2.85 16.42
CA ARG A 28 -7.82 -4.22 16.09
C ARG A 28 -8.39 -4.78 14.79
N ASN A 29 -9.55 -4.30 14.33
CA ASN A 29 -10.18 -4.76 13.09
C ASN A 29 -10.66 -3.57 12.26
N VAL A 30 -10.35 -3.58 10.96
CA VAL A 30 -10.83 -2.59 9.99
C VAL A 30 -11.53 -3.34 8.86
N CYS A 31 -12.87 -3.31 8.86
CA CYS A 31 -13.68 -3.74 7.73
C CYS A 31 -14.26 -2.48 7.08
N VAL A 32 -13.93 -2.25 5.82
CA VAL A 32 -14.43 -1.09 5.08
C VAL A 32 -15.00 -1.56 3.75
N VAL A 33 -16.19 -1.08 3.43
CA VAL A 33 -16.76 -1.16 2.09
C VAL A 33 -16.44 0.16 1.40
N TRP A 34 -15.78 0.08 0.25
CA TRP A 34 -15.45 1.23 -0.58
C TRP A 34 -16.09 1.06 -1.96
N THR A 35 -16.66 2.15 -2.47
CA THR A 35 -17.26 2.24 -3.80
C THR A 35 -16.51 3.29 -4.59
N ASP A 36 -16.17 2.97 -5.84
CA ASP A 36 -15.49 3.89 -6.75
C ASP A 36 -16.46 4.96 -7.29
N PRO A 37 -16.36 6.23 -6.85
CA PRO A 37 -17.30 7.28 -7.27
C PRO A 37 -17.07 7.72 -8.72
N GLY A 38 -15.90 7.43 -9.29
CA GLY A 38 -15.53 7.76 -10.66
C GLY A 38 -15.40 6.51 -11.53
N PHE A 39 -16.20 5.46 -11.23
CA PHE A 39 -16.24 4.27 -12.05
C PHE A 39 -16.85 4.59 -13.42
N ASP A 40 -16.12 4.26 -14.47
CA ASP A 40 -16.58 4.33 -15.85
C ASP A 40 -16.51 2.92 -16.44
N PRO A 41 -17.66 2.29 -16.78
CA PRO A 41 -17.68 0.94 -17.33
C PRO A 41 -17.06 0.85 -18.73
N ALA A 42 -16.89 1.97 -19.44
CA ALA A 42 -16.26 2.01 -20.77
C ALA A 42 -14.74 2.18 -20.72
N ALA A 43 -14.16 2.46 -19.55
CA ALA A 43 -12.72 2.65 -19.39
C ALA A 43 -12.05 1.38 -18.85
N PRO A 44 -10.95 0.90 -19.47
CA PRO A 44 -10.11 -0.12 -18.86
C PRO A 44 -9.53 0.37 -17.54
N ALA A 45 -9.73 -0.41 -16.48
CA ALA A 45 -9.32 -0.01 -15.14
C ALA A 45 -8.93 -1.22 -14.28
N TYR A 46 -8.17 -0.98 -13.23
CA TYR A 46 -7.88 -1.97 -12.21
C TYR A 46 -7.89 -1.36 -10.80
N TRP A 47 -8.11 -2.21 -9.81
CA TRP A 47 -8.04 -1.85 -8.40
C TRP A 47 -7.32 -2.92 -7.61
N TYR A 48 -6.48 -2.53 -6.66
CA TYR A 48 -5.98 -3.46 -5.64
C TYR A 48 -5.92 -2.79 -4.27
N ALA A 49 -6.03 -3.60 -3.22
CA ALA A 49 -5.88 -3.13 -1.85
C ALA A 49 -4.42 -3.24 -1.39
N ARG A 50 -3.93 -2.23 -0.69
CA ARG A 50 -2.60 -2.17 -0.08
C ARG A 50 -2.71 -1.82 1.41
N VAL A 51 -1.85 -2.44 2.22
CA VAL A 51 -1.58 -2.03 3.59
C VAL A 51 -0.10 -1.75 3.72
N THR A 52 0.22 -0.61 4.32
CA THR A 52 1.57 -0.18 4.61
C THR A 52 1.75 -0.17 6.13
N GLU A 53 2.77 -0.88 6.61
CA GLU A 53 3.11 -0.87 8.04
C GLU A 53 3.70 0.49 8.46
N ALA A 54 3.69 0.81 9.75
CA ALA A 54 4.58 1.84 10.27
C ALA A 54 6.04 1.36 10.13
N PRO A 55 7.02 2.25 9.86
CA PRO A 55 8.42 1.84 9.77
C PRO A 55 8.88 1.11 11.04
N THR A 56 9.51 -0.06 10.87
CA THR A 56 10.08 -0.87 11.95
C THR A 56 11.59 -1.02 11.78
N PRO A 57 12.35 -1.28 12.86
CA PRO A 57 13.78 -1.54 12.75
C PRO A 57 14.06 -2.81 11.96
N ARG A 58 15.09 -2.80 11.12
CA ARG A 58 15.55 -4.00 10.41
C ARG A 58 16.17 -5.00 11.40
N TRP A 59 16.20 -6.27 10.99
CA TRP A 59 16.97 -7.32 11.70
C TRP A 59 18.42 -6.89 11.98
N SER A 60 19.10 -6.31 10.98
CA SER A 60 20.49 -5.85 11.11
C SER A 60 20.64 -4.79 12.20
N SER A 61 19.65 -3.92 12.38
CA SER A 61 19.65 -2.90 13.42
C SER A 61 19.54 -3.50 14.82
N TYR A 62 18.74 -4.55 14.99
CA TYR A 62 18.68 -5.29 16.25
C TYR A 62 20.00 -6.00 16.55
N GLN A 63 20.56 -6.69 15.56
CA GLN A 63 21.83 -7.43 15.71
C GLN A 63 22.98 -6.47 16.04
N CYS A 64 23.10 -5.40 15.28
CA CYS A 64 24.10 -4.35 15.47
C CYS A 64 24.08 -3.76 16.87
N LYS A 65 22.88 -3.45 17.38
CA LYS A 65 22.68 -2.92 18.73
C LYS A 65 23.05 -3.94 19.80
N ALA A 66 22.72 -5.22 19.59
CA ALA A 66 23.09 -6.30 20.51
C ALA A 66 24.61 -6.48 20.61
N GLU A 67 25.32 -6.32 19.49
CA GLU A 67 26.79 -6.46 19.42
C GLU A 67 27.54 -5.16 19.78
N GLY A 68 26.85 -4.01 19.86
CA GLY A 68 27.47 -2.72 20.15
C GLY A 68 28.31 -2.14 19.00
N ARG A 69 27.98 -2.47 17.75
CA ARG A 69 28.81 -2.20 16.56
C ARG A 69 28.17 -1.25 15.55
N CYS A 70 27.21 -0.44 15.97
CA CYS A 70 26.46 0.41 15.02
C CYS A 70 27.26 1.55 14.43
N ASP A 71 28.26 2.03 15.16
CA ASP A 71 29.16 3.06 14.66
C ASP A 71 30.05 2.55 13.52
N GLU A 72 30.17 1.23 13.33
CA GLU A 72 30.90 0.63 12.19
C GLU A 72 30.11 0.72 10.87
N PHE A 73 28.80 0.97 10.92
CA PHE A 73 27.91 1.00 9.76
C PHE A 73 27.03 2.27 9.75
N PRO A 74 27.62 3.48 9.72
CA PRO A 74 26.89 4.74 9.88
C PRO A 74 25.89 5.02 8.74
N ASP A 75 26.14 4.48 7.54
CA ASP A 75 25.31 4.68 6.35
C ASP A 75 24.29 3.54 6.11
N ALA A 76 24.20 2.57 7.02
CA ALA A 76 23.27 1.45 6.85
C ALA A 76 21.82 1.88 7.09
N ASP A 77 20.90 1.39 6.26
CA ASP A 77 19.47 1.53 6.51
C ASP A 77 19.09 0.86 7.84
N VAL A 78 18.53 1.64 8.77
CA VAL A 78 18.15 1.16 10.10
C VAL A 78 16.66 0.84 10.24
N MET A 79 15.85 1.30 9.31
CA MET A 79 14.41 1.05 9.28
C MET A 79 14.00 0.36 7.98
N ILE A 80 12.90 -0.37 8.03
CA ILE A 80 12.20 -0.94 6.90
C ILE A 80 10.72 -0.63 7.04
N GLN A 81 10.03 -0.51 5.91
CA GLN A 81 8.59 -0.41 5.88
C GLN A 81 8.09 -1.49 4.92
N GLU A 82 7.25 -2.38 5.44
CA GLU A 82 6.71 -3.48 4.64
C GLU A 82 5.31 -3.14 4.13
N HIS A 83 5.03 -3.62 2.92
CA HIS A 83 3.74 -3.50 2.27
C HIS A 83 3.14 -4.87 2.00
N ALA A 84 1.87 -5.04 2.34
CA ALA A 84 1.04 -6.15 1.87
C ALA A 84 0.10 -5.63 0.78
N TRP A 85 -0.05 -6.38 -0.30
CA TRP A 85 -0.93 -6.02 -1.42
C TRP A 85 -1.75 -7.24 -1.83
N ALA A 86 -3.00 -6.98 -2.21
CA ALA A 86 -3.90 -7.98 -2.74
C ALA A 86 -3.73 -8.08 -4.27
N SER A 87 -4.20 -9.19 -4.85
CA SER A 87 -4.31 -9.31 -6.30
C SER A 87 -5.26 -8.25 -6.86
N PRO A 88 -4.96 -7.69 -8.05
CA PRO A 88 -5.82 -6.69 -8.67
C PRO A 88 -7.12 -7.31 -9.22
N ILE A 89 -8.18 -6.52 -9.15
CA ILE A 89 -9.45 -6.74 -9.85
C ILE A 89 -9.42 -5.87 -11.10
N TRP A 90 -9.81 -6.44 -12.25
CA TRP A 90 -9.75 -5.78 -13.55
C TRP A 90 -11.14 -5.51 -14.10
N ASN A 91 -11.33 -4.33 -14.69
CA ASN A 91 -12.42 -4.00 -15.59
C ASN A 91 -11.84 -3.86 -17.00
N LEU A 92 -12.22 -4.78 -17.89
CA LEU A 92 -11.85 -4.75 -19.31
C LEU A 92 -13.16 -4.69 -20.10
N PRO A 93 -13.56 -3.49 -20.57
CA PRO A 93 -14.75 -3.33 -21.40
C PRO A 93 -14.66 -4.21 -22.65
N ALA A 94 -15.74 -4.90 -23.00
CA ALA A 94 -15.82 -5.62 -24.27
C ALA A 94 -15.86 -4.59 -25.41
N HIS A 95 -15.08 -4.87 -26.47
CA HIS A 95 -15.09 -4.09 -27.72
C HIS A 95 -16.44 -4.20 -28.45
#